data_AF-A0A256FBT5-F1
#
_entry.id   AF-A0A256FBT5-F1
#
_cell.length_a   1.000
_cell.length_b   1.000
_cell.length_c   1.000
_cell.angle_alpha   90.00
_cell.angle_beta   90.00
_cell.angle_gamma   90.00
#
_symmetry.space_group_name_H-M   'P 1'
#
loop_
_entity.id
_entity.type
_entity.pdbx_description
1 polymer ?
#
loop_
_entity_poly.entity_id
_entity_poly.type
_entity_poly.pdbx_seq_one_letter_code
_entity_poly.pdbx_strand_id
1 'polypeptide(L)'
;MAVLPDYVSGTITVTQGDVNFTGTNTLWRTMGFREGDTVQLQGFTAIIKGTSEFGNPIDSNVAGQFVEPWPGQSGTFTYRMRFLPDGVRFAGKSTNLIELLGNGVLSNLAELGVENGKVPVGNDAGQYELKPTSGFGIQDPNGTLAKFAALTTEANKVFATNGTSYPILATIAAILGYTPADRACGTFTGNVTIAPTGGNGQVRVSIGGTNYNWFNQSQIALRNNTTGVYSYLNGNQVWLLRNGGMQIDLGDFSMTQGLINSIFNGNGTRIR
;
A
#
# COMPACT_ATOMS: atom_id res chain seq x y z
N MET A 1 -9.18 -55.68 -26.50
CA MET A 1 -8.74 -55.51 -25.10
C MET A 1 -8.08 -56.81 -24.66
N ALA A 2 -6.78 -56.81 -24.36
CA ALA A 2 -6.12 -57.98 -23.80
C ALA A 2 -6.36 -57.97 -22.29
N VAL A 3 -7.02 -59.00 -21.76
CA VAL A 3 -7.09 -59.24 -20.31
C VAL A 3 -5.70 -59.74 -19.92
N LEU A 4 -4.99 -58.99 -19.08
CA LEU A 4 -3.72 -59.42 -18.50
C LEU A 4 -3.93 -60.74 -17.75
N PRO A 5 -3.00 -61.71 -17.86
CA PRO A 5 -3.09 -62.95 -17.10
C PRO A 5 -3.14 -62.67 -15.59
N ASP A 6 -3.84 -63.53 -14.85
CA ASP A 6 -4.00 -63.34 -13.41
C ASP A 6 -2.64 -63.38 -12.69
N TYR A 7 -2.45 -62.51 -11.70
CA TYR A 7 -1.23 -62.46 -10.88
C TYR A 7 -1.32 -63.45 -9.72
N VAL A 8 -0.34 -64.36 -9.61
CA VAL A 8 -0.36 -65.49 -8.65
C VAL A 8 0.96 -65.65 -7.88
N SER A 9 1.87 -64.68 -7.96
CA SER A 9 3.19 -64.78 -7.32
C SER A 9 3.13 -64.47 -5.83
N GLY A 10 3.86 -65.25 -5.02
CA GLY A 10 3.94 -65.06 -3.56
C GLY A 10 2.72 -65.60 -2.82
N THR A 11 2.57 -65.19 -1.56
CA THR A 11 1.44 -65.55 -0.71
C THR A 11 0.78 -64.30 -0.13
N ILE A 12 -0.49 -64.43 0.25
CA ILE A 12 -1.26 -63.40 0.94
C ILE A 12 -1.63 -63.90 2.34
N THR A 13 -1.48 -63.06 3.34
CA THR A 13 -1.93 -63.28 4.71
C THR A 13 -3.12 -62.38 5.00
N VAL A 14 -4.21 -63.00 5.45
CA VAL A 14 -5.48 -62.34 5.75
C VAL A 14 -5.92 -62.72 7.17
N THR A 15 -6.65 -61.82 7.82
CA THR A 15 -7.26 -62.04 9.13
C THR A 15 -8.77 -61.94 8.99
N GLN A 16 -9.51 -62.93 9.49
CA GLN A 16 -10.98 -62.93 9.47
C GLN A 16 -11.52 -61.67 10.14
N GLY A 17 -12.43 -60.96 9.44
CA GLY A 17 -13.04 -59.73 9.93
C GLY A 17 -12.14 -58.49 9.87
N ASP A 18 -10.91 -58.60 9.35
CA ASP A 18 -10.04 -57.45 9.08
C ASP A 18 -10.13 -57.05 7.59
N VAL A 19 -9.92 -55.77 7.32
CA VAL A 19 -9.81 -55.24 5.96
C VAL A 19 -8.37 -55.29 5.45
N ASN A 20 -7.39 -55.32 6.34
CA ASN A 20 -5.99 -55.30 5.97
C ASN A 20 -5.50 -56.71 5.57
N PHE A 21 -4.61 -56.75 4.59
CA PHE A 21 -3.89 -57.96 4.22
C PHE A 21 -2.43 -57.64 3.90
N THR A 22 -1.57 -58.64 4.10
CA THR A 22 -0.13 -58.53 3.82
C THR A 22 0.31 -59.61 2.85
N GLY A 23 1.40 -59.36 2.14
CA GLY A 23 1.97 -60.24 1.13
C GLY A 23 3.38 -60.67 1.50
N THR A 24 3.79 -61.83 1.02
CA THR A 24 5.20 -62.27 1.05
C THR A 24 5.64 -62.66 -0.35
N ASN A 25 6.79 -62.15 -0.79
CA ASN A 25 7.31 -62.32 -2.16
C ASN A 25 6.34 -61.85 -3.26
N THR A 26 5.66 -60.75 -3.00
CA THR A 26 4.70 -60.11 -3.90
C THR A 26 5.25 -58.79 -4.46
N LEU A 27 4.67 -58.31 -5.57
CA LEU A 27 5.03 -57.09 -6.28
C LEU A 27 3.78 -56.30 -6.71
N TRP A 28 2.78 -56.21 -5.84
CA TRP A 28 1.45 -55.73 -6.22
C TRP A 28 1.42 -54.31 -6.79
N ARG A 29 2.12 -53.38 -6.12
CA ARG A 29 2.18 -51.97 -6.53
C ARG A 29 3.00 -51.80 -7.81
N THR A 30 4.09 -52.53 -7.98
CA THR A 30 4.89 -52.55 -9.22
C THR A 30 4.07 -53.09 -10.40
N MET A 31 3.22 -54.10 -10.16
CA MET A 31 2.31 -54.64 -11.18
C MET A 31 1.13 -53.72 -11.51
N GLY A 32 0.92 -52.65 -10.73
CA GLY A 32 -0.10 -51.63 -10.98
C GLY A 32 -1.49 -51.98 -10.42
N PHE A 33 -1.58 -52.89 -9.45
CA PHE A 33 -2.85 -53.15 -8.76
C PHE A 33 -3.33 -51.91 -8.00
N ARG A 34 -4.63 -51.65 -8.07
CA ARG A 34 -5.27 -50.43 -7.56
C ARG A 34 -6.73 -50.70 -7.24
N GLU A 35 -7.42 -49.67 -6.76
CA GLU A 35 -8.84 -49.73 -6.41
C GLU A 35 -9.69 -50.43 -7.50
N GLY A 36 -10.58 -51.32 -7.04
CA GLY A 36 -11.52 -52.06 -7.89
C GLY A 36 -10.95 -53.33 -8.51
N ASP A 37 -9.64 -53.57 -8.45
CA ASP A 37 -9.07 -54.87 -8.81
C ASP A 37 -9.49 -55.92 -7.78
N THR A 38 -9.52 -57.19 -8.19
CA THR A 38 -10.04 -58.27 -7.34
C THR A 38 -8.95 -59.22 -6.88
N VAL A 39 -9.09 -59.73 -5.66
CA VAL A 39 -8.28 -60.80 -5.08
C VAL A 39 -9.17 -62.02 -4.86
N GLN A 40 -8.80 -63.15 -5.46
CA GLN A 40 -9.47 -64.42 -5.30
C GLN A 40 -8.61 -65.36 -4.45
N LEU A 41 -9.15 -65.80 -3.31
CA LEU A 41 -8.52 -66.78 -2.44
C LEU A 41 -9.60 -67.55 -1.67
N GLN A 42 -9.35 -68.81 -1.32
CA GLN A 42 -10.28 -69.66 -0.54
C GLN A 42 -11.73 -69.70 -1.09
N GLY A 43 -11.92 -69.55 -2.40
CA GLY A 43 -13.25 -69.53 -3.03
C GLY A 43 -14.01 -68.19 -2.92
N PHE A 44 -13.46 -67.19 -2.23
CA PHE A 44 -14.04 -65.84 -2.16
C PHE A 44 -13.36 -64.90 -3.15
N THR A 45 -14.08 -63.84 -3.55
CA THR A 45 -13.54 -62.72 -4.32
C THR A 45 -13.69 -61.46 -3.48
N ALA A 46 -12.57 -60.85 -3.10
CA ALA A 46 -12.52 -59.58 -2.40
C ALA A 46 -12.06 -58.46 -3.36
N ILE A 47 -12.45 -57.23 -3.06
CA ILE A 47 -12.14 -56.05 -3.90
C ILE A 47 -11.07 -55.21 -3.18
N ILE A 48 -10.05 -54.79 -3.91
CA ILE A 48 -9.01 -53.89 -3.42
C ILE A 48 -9.60 -52.48 -3.27
N LYS A 49 -9.41 -51.87 -2.11
CA LYS A 49 -9.84 -50.51 -1.79
C LYS A 49 -8.93 -49.44 -2.41
N GLY A 50 -7.62 -49.69 -2.45
CA GLY A 50 -6.63 -48.70 -2.86
C GLY A 50 -6.42 -47.56 -1.85
N THR A 51 -5.46 -46.69 -2.12
CA THR A 51 -5.15 -45.50 -1.32
C THR A 51 -5.83 -44.24 -1.88
N SER A 52 -5.68 -43.12 -1.17
CA SER A 52 -6.07 -41.79 -1.64
C SER A 52 -5.04 -41.14 -2.59
N GLU A 53 -3.98 -41.84 -2.98
CA GLU A 53 -2.99 -41.34 -3.93
C GLU A 53 -3.57 -41.31 -5.37
N PHE A 54 -2.98 -40.51 -6.25
CA PHE A 54 -3.43 -40.44 -7.64
C PHE A 54 -3.40 -41.82 -8.32
N GLY A 55 -4.53 -42.21 -8.91
CA GLY A 55 -4.70 -43.54 -9.52
C GLY A 55 -5.11 -44.63 -8.53
N ASN A 56 -5.34 -44.27 -7.26
CA ASN A 56 -5.82 -45.11 -6.15
C ASN A 56 -5.05 -46.44 -6.03
N PRO A 57 -3.70 -46.43 -6.04
CA PRO A 57 -2.88 -47.64 -6.03
C PRO A 57 -3.10 -48.47 -4.77
N ILE A 58 -2.78 -49.75 -4.83
CA ILE A 58 -2.64 -50.58 -3.62
C ILE A 58 -1.50 -50.04 -2.72
N ASP A 59 -1.62 -50.22 -1.40
CA ASP A 59 -0.75 -49.58 -0.40
C ASP A 59 0.75 -49.79 -0.68
N SER A 60 1.17 -51.03 -0.95
CA SER A 60 2.56 -51.33 -1.30
C SER A 60 2.69 -52.63 -2.10
N ASN A 61 3.93 -53.04 -2.39
CA ASN A 61 4.18 -54.35 -3.01
C ASN A 61 3.76 -55.54 -2.13
N VAL A 62 3.58 -55.33 -0.82
CA VAL A 62 3.36 -56.38 0.19
C VAL A 62 2.25 -56.04 1.18
N ALA A 63 1.44 -55.01 0.92
CA ALA A 63 0.32 -54.64 1.78
C ALA A 63 -0.82 -54.04 0.95
N GLY A 64 -2.04 -54.23 1.42
CA GLY A 64 -3.24 -53.63 0.86
C GLY A 64 -4.44 -53.75 1.79
N GLN A 65 -5.53 -53.12 1.37
CA GLN A 65 -6.82 -53.17 2.06
C GLN A 65 -7.92 -53.66 1.13
N PHE A 66 -8.84 -54.45 1.68
CA PHE A 66 -10.11 -54.77 1.07
C PHE A 66 -11.14 -53.67 1.32
N VAL A 67 -12.14 -53.58 0.44
CA VAL A 67 -13.31 -52.71 0.63
C VAL A 67 -14.18 -53.20 1.80
N GLU A 68 -14.31 -54.51 1.94
CA GLU A 68 -15.10 -55.17 2.99
C GLU A 68 -14.21 -56.06 3.86
N PRO A 69 -14.53 -56.26 5.15
CA PRO A 69 -13.81 -57.19 6.01
C PRO A 69 -13.73 -58.60 5.41
N TRP A 70 -12.58 -59.25 5.53
CA TRP A 70 -12.36 -60.59 4.98
C TRP A 70 -13.32 -61.62 5.60
N PRO A 71 -14.19 -62.27 4.79
CA PRO A 71 -15.21 -63.18 5.32
C PRO A 71 -14.68 -64.60 5.61
N GLY A 72 -13.53 -64.96 5.03
CA GLY A 72 -12.94 -66.28 5.17
C GLY A 72 -12.13 -66.46 6.46
N GLN A 73 -11.54 -67.65 6.62
CA GLN A 73 -10.65 -67.94 7.74
C GLN A 73 -9.35 -67.12 7.67
N SER A 74 -8.79 -66.82 8.83
CA SER A 74 -7.46 -66.22 8.95
C SER A 74 -6.38 -67.21 8.49
N GLY A 75 -5.34 -66.72 7.82
CA GLY A 75 -4.20 -67.54 7.43
C GLY A 75 -3.42 -66.98 6.25
N THR A 76 -2.40 -67.74 5.83
CA THR A 76 -1.57 -67.44 4.66
C THR A 76 -1.89 -68.41 3.54
N PHE A 77 -2.25 -67.88 2.37
CA PHE A 77 -2.78 -68.66 1.26
C PHE A 77 -2.12 -68.28 -0.07
N THR A 78 -2.21 -69.19 -1.03
CA THR A 78 -2.07 -68.83 -2.44
C THR A 78 -3.33 -68.09 -2.90
N TYR A 79 -3.15 -67.21 -3.86
CA TYR A 79 -4.20 -66.33 -4.32
C TYR A 79 -4.05 -66.03 -5.80
N ARG A 80 -5.05 -65.33 -6.33
CA ARG A 80 -5.09 -64.88 -7.72
C ARG A 80 -5.63 -63.47 -7.74
N MET A 81 -4.86 -62.50 -8.22
CA MET A 81 -5.33 -61.14 -8.44
C MET A 81 -5.66 -60.90 -9.92
N ARG A 82 -6.75 -60.19 -10.17
CA ARG A 82 -7.23 -59.85 -11.51
C ARG A 82 -7.49 -58.36 -11.64
N PHE A 83 -7.01 -57.79 -12.74
CA PHE A 83 -7.23 -56.40 -13.10
C PHE A 83 -8.68 -56.16 -13.53
N LEU A 84 -9.30 -55.11 -13.00
CA LEU A 84 -10.52 -54.56 -13.56
C LEU A 84 -10.20 -53.93 -14.93
N PRO A 85 -10.93 -54.27 -16.00
CA PRO A 85 -10.64 -53.77 -17.33
C PRO A 85 -10.71 -52.24 -17.40
N ASP A 86 -9.72 -51.63 -18.06
CA ASP A 86 -9.58 -50.17 -18.12
C ASP A 86 -10.79 -49.45 -18.77
N GLY A 87 -11.53 -50.13 -19.67
CA GLY A 87 -12.74 -49.56 -20.28
C GLY A 87 -13.83 -49.23 -19.24
N VAL A 88 -13.99 -50.07 -18.21
CA VAL A 88 -14.97 -49.83 -17.14
C VAL A 88 -14.49 -48.69 -16.22
N ARG A 89 -13.18 -48.64 -15.95
CA ARG A 89 -12.55 -47.56 -15.17
C ARG A 89 -12.68 -46.20 -15.85
N PHE A 90 -12.42 -46.15 -17.15
CA PHE A 90 -12.52 -44.95 -17.96
C PHE A 90 -13.96 -44.47 -18.07
N ALA A 91 -14.91 -45.38 -18.32
CA ALA A 91 -16.33 -45.04 -18.41
C ALA A 91 -16.86 -44.44 -17.09
N GLY A 92 -16.58 -45.07 -15.93
CA GLY A 92 -17.02 -44.54 -14.64
C GLY A 92 -16.43 -43.18 -14.28
N LYS A 93 -15.12 -42.98 -14.50
CA LYS A 93 -14.47 -41.67 -14.28
C LYS A 93 -14.99 -40.60 -15.24
N SER A 94 -15.29 -40.97 -16.49
CA SER A 94 -15.87 -40.06 -17.47
C SER A 94 -17.29 -39.65 -17.08
N THR A 95 -18.12 -40.58 -16.61
CA THR A 95 -19.46 -40.26 -16.10
C THR A 95 -19.40 -39.34 -14.89
N ASN A 96 -18.54 -39.61 -13.91
CA ASN A 96 -18.36 -38.72 -12.75
C ASN A 96 -17.87 -37.33 -13.17
N LEU A 97 -16.96 -37.25 -14.14
CA LEU A 97 -16.52 -35.96 -14.67
C LEU A 97 -17.67 -35.24 -15.39
N ILE A 98 -18.43 -35.94 -16.24
CA ILE A 98 -19.61 -35.38 -16.91
C ILE A 98 -20.63 -34.89 -15.88
N GLU A 99 -20.84 -35.62 -14.79
CA GLU A 99 -21.71 -35.22 -13.70
C GLU A 99 -21.18 -34.00 -12.96
N LEU A 100 -19.88 -33.94 -12.63
CA LEU A 100 -19.28 -32.76 -12.00
C LEU A 100 -19.31 -31.52 -12.89
N LEU A 101 -19.12 -31.69 -14.20
CA LEU A 101 -19.22 -30.60 -15.18
C LEU A 101 -20.69 -30.20 -15.43
N GLY A 102 -21.61 -31.17 -15.37
CA GLY A 102 -23.04 -31.00 -15.63
C GLY A 102 -23.85 -30.52 -14.43
N ASN A 103 -23.42 -30.79 -13.19
CA ASN A 103 -24.10 -30.41 -11.94
C ASN A 103 -23.94 -28.93 -11.56
N GLY A 104 -23.76 -28.07 -12.57
CA GLY A 104 -24.34 -26.75 -12.50
C GLY A 104 -23.37 -25.60 -12.32
N VAL A 105 -22.17 -25.74 -11.77
CA VAL A 105 -21.29 -24.56 -11.61
C VAL A 105 -20.85 -24.00 -12.97
N LEU A 106 -20.41 -24.86 -13.89
CA LEU A 106 -20.02 -24.44 -15.23
C LEU A 106 -21.22 -24.13 -16.13
N SER A 107 -22.34 -24.84 -15.96
CA SER A 107 -23.60 -24.51 -16.66
C SER A 107 -24.12 -23.15 -16.22
N ASN A 108 -24.14 -22.87 -14.91
CA ASN A 108 -24.54 -21.60 -14.31
C ASN A 108 -23.63 -20.45 -14.76
N LEU A 109 -22.32 -20.68 -14.82
CA LEU A 109 -21.38 -19.69 -15.38
C LEU A 109 -21.60 -19.45 -16.87
N ALA A 110 -21.92 -20.50 -17.64
CA ALA A 110 -22.23 -20.38 -19.07
C ALA A 110 -23.58 -19.68 -19.35
N GLU A 111 -24.58 -19.90 -18.48
CA GLU A 111 -25.92 -19.28 -18.54
C GLU A 111 -25.90 -17.80 -18.13
N LEU A 112 -24.92 -17.38 -17.35
CA LEU A 112 -24.80 -16.02 -16.82
C LEU A 112 -24.76 -14.94 -17.90
N GLY A 113 -24.28 -15.28 -19.11
CA GLY A 113 -24.10 -14.35 -20.21
C GLY A 113 -22.98 -13.33 -19.98
N VAL A 114 -22.89 -12.33 -20.86
CA VAL A 114 -21.94 -11.22 -20.74
C VAL A 114 -22.71 -9.91 -20.77
N GLU A 115 -22.55 -9.11 -19.73
CA GLU A 115 -23.11 -7.77 -19.65
C GLU A 115 -21.99 -6.74 -19.42
N ASN A 116 -22.09 -5.60 -20.10
CA ASN A 116 -21.10 -4.53 -19.96
C ASN A 116 -21.09 -3.99 -18.51
N GLY A 117 -19.89 -3.84 -17.94
CA GLY A 117 -19.71 -3.32 -16.58
C GLY A 117 -20.09 -4.27 -15.45
N LYS A 118 -20.34 -5.56 -15.74
CA LYS A 118 -20.58 -6.59 -14.72
C LYS A 118 -19.53 -7.70 -14.80
N VAL A 119 -19.30 -8.37 -13.67
CA VAL A 119 -18.44 -9.57 -13.59
C VAL A 119 -19.14 -10.69 -12.83
N PRO A 120 -18.87 -11.96 -13.17
CA PRO A 120 -19.32 -13.10 -12.37
C PRO A 120 -18.67 -13.08 -10.98
N VAL A 121 -19.49 -13.21 -9.94
CA VAL A 121 -19.05 -13.35 -8.54
C VAL A 121 -19.78 -14.54 -7.91
N GLY A 122 -19.05 -15.36 -7.15
CA GLY A 122 -19.64 -16.50 -6.43
C GLY A 122 -20.51 -16.04 -5.26
N ASN A 123 -21.62 -16.75 -5.02
CA ASN A 123 -22.52 -16.52 -3.88
C ASN A 123 -22.45 -17.66 -2.85
N ASP A 124 -23.13 -17.48 -1.72
CA ASP A 124 -23.16 -18.46 -0.62
C ASP A 124 -23.86 -19.78 -0.99
N ALA A 125 -24.62 -19.80 -2.09
CA ALA A 125 -25.24 -21.00 -2.64
C ALA A 125 -24.33 -21.78 -3.61
N GLY A 126 -23.07 -21.36 -3.79
CA GLY A 126 -22.11 -22.01 -4.69
C GLY A 126 -22.39 -21.78 -6.17
N GLN A 127 -23.15 -20.73 -6.51
CA GLN A 127 -23.46 -20.30 -7.87
C GLN A 127 -22.74 -19.00 -8.21
N TYR A 128 -22.67 -18.65 -9.49
CA TYR A 128 -22.22 -17.34 -9.95
C TYR A 128 -23.43 -16.42 -10.19
N GLU A 129 -23.23 -15.13 -9.94
CA GLU A 129 -24.15 -14.07 -10.34
C GLU A 129 -23.37 -12.89 -10.92
N LEU A 130 -23.98 -12.14 -11.85
CA LEU A 130 -23.36 -10.92 -12.39
C LEU A 130 -23.51 -9.79 -11.38
N LYS A 131 -22.39 -9.30 -10.86
CA LYS A 131 -22.35 -8.10 -10.03
C LYS A 131 -21.80 -6.91 -10.80
N PRO A 132 -22.41 -5.72 -10.67
CA PRO A 132 -21.87 -4.50 -11.27
C PRO A 132 -20.57 -4.12 -10.60
N THR A 133 -19.55 -3.78 -11.41
CA THR A 133 -18.24 -3.35 -10.89
C THR A 133 -18.32 -2.05 -10.10
N SER A 134 -19.33 -1.21 -10.37
CA SER A 134 -19.62 0.00 -9.59
C SER A 134 -19.98 -0.29 -8.13
N GLY A 135 -20.44 -1.50 -7.82
CA GLY A 135 -20.77 -1.93 -6.45
C GLY A 135 -19.55 -2.34 -5.62
N PHE A 136 -18.38 -2.54 -6.23
CA PHE A 136 -17.16 -2.97 -5.52
C PHE A 136 -16.40 -1.83 -4.83
N GLY A 137 -16.91 -0.59 -4.93
CA GLY A 137 -16.24 0.58 -4.41
C GLY A 137 -14.97 0.95 -5.19
N ILE A 138 -14.21 1.91 -4.66
CA ILE A 138 -12.96 2.34 -5.25
C ILE A 138 -11.93 1.22 -5.08
N GLN A 139 -11.48 0.66 -6.19
CA GLN A 139 -10.42 -0.35 -6.19
C GLN A 139 -9.10 0.32 -5.77
N ASP A 140 -8.43 -0.25 -4.78
CA ASP A 140 -7.09 0.18 -4.34
C ASP A 140 -6.08 -0.99 -4.40
N PRO A 141 -5.71 -1.47 -5.60
CA PRO A 141 -4.84 -2.63 -5.73
C PRO A 141 -3.46 -2.43 -5.08
N ASN A 142 -3.02 -1.18 -4.93
CA ASN A 142 -1.72 -0.82 -4.39
C ASN A 142 -1.77 -0.40 -2.91
N GLY A 143 -2.96 -0.43 -2.28
CA GLY A 143 -3.17 -0.07 -0.87
C GLY A 143 -2.86 1.39 -0.54
N THR A 144 -2.86 2.30 -1.53
CA THR A 144 -2.54 3.72 -1.33
C THR A 144 -3.63 4.48 -0.60
N LEU A 145 -4.91 4.12 -0.80
CA LEU A 145 -6.05 4.68 -0.06
C LEU A 145 -6.04 4.23 1.40
N ALA A 146 -5.69 2.97 1.67
CA ALA A 146 -5.54 2.48 3.04
C ALA A 146 -4.41 3.23 3.78
N LYS A 147 -3.28 3.46 3.11
CA LYS A 147 -2.16 4.25 3.65
C LYS A 147 -2.56 5.71 3.89
N PHE A 148 -3.40 6.27 3.02
CA PHE A 148 -3.94 7.62 3.20
C PHE A 148 -4.91 7.70 4.39
N ALA A 149 -5.83 6.73 4.52
CA ALA A 149 -6.78 6.67 5.62
C ALA A 149 -6.13 6.43 6.99
N ALA A 150 -5.00 5.74 7.02
CA ALA A 150 -4.20 5.51 8.23
C ALA A 150 -3.40 6.74 8.68
N LEU A 151 -3.41 7.83 7.93
CA LEU A 151 -2.67 9.04 8.29
C LEU A 151 -3.35 9.71 9.49
N THR A 152 -2.69 9.68 10.65
CA THR A 152 -3.15 10.41 11.84
C THR A 152 -3.17 11.91 11.55
N THR A 153 -4.27 12.59 11.89
CA THR A 153 -4.42 14.05 11.85
C THR A 153 -3.62 14.69 12.99
N GLU A 154 -2.30 14.55 12.94
CA GLU A 154 -1.40 15.37 13.73
C GLU A 154 -1.19 16.71 13.04
N ALA A 155 -0.91 17.76 13.83
CA ALA A 155 -0.69 19.10 13.30
C ALA A 155 0.41 19.09 12.22
N ASN A 156 0.18 19.78 11.09
CA ASN A 156 1.12 20.04 9.98
C ASN A 156 1.25 18.98 8.86
N LYS A 157 0.30 18.07 8.65
CA LYS A 157 0.29 17.25 7.42
C LYS A 157 -0.49 17.96 6.30
N VAL A 158 0.21 18.37 5.24
CA VAL A 158 -0.37 18.97 4.04
C VAL A 158 -0.74 17.88 3.04
N PHE A 159 -2.02 17.81 2.69
CA PHE A 159 -2.51 16.96 1.61
C PHE A 159 -2.40 17.70 0.28
N ALA A 160 -1.38 17.36 -0.50
CA ALA A 160 -1.18 17.89 -1.85
C ALA A 160 -1.87 16.97 -2.86
N THR A 161 -2.97 17.40 -3.46
CA THR A 161 -3.52 16.74 -4.65
C THR A 161 -3.11 17.53 -5.89
N ASN A 162 -2.82 16.84 -7.00
CA ASN A 162 -2.18 17.43 -8.19
C ASN A 162 -3.12 18.32 -9.03
N GLY A 163 -4.18 18.87 -8.43
CA GLY A 163 -5.28 19.51 -9.13
C GLY A 163 -5.82 20.70 -8.38
N THR A 164 -5.15 21.83 -8.55
CA THR A 164 -5.43 23.20 -8.05
C THR A 164 -4.74 23.60 -6.75
N SER A 165 -3.94 24.66 -6.89
CA SER A 165 -3.29 25.52 -5.90
C SER A 165 -3.53 25.17 -4.43
N TYR A 166 -2.45 24.84 -3.74
CA TYR A 166 -2.39 24.76 -2.28
C TYR A 166 -3.09 25.96 -1.63
N PRO A 167 -4.22 25.79 -0.94
CA PRO A 167 -4.82 26.90 -0.20
C PRO A 167 -3.81 27.43 0.81
N ILE A 168 -2.94 26.58 1.39
CA ILE A 168 -1.93 27.05 2.35
C ILE A 168 -0.88 27.98 1.75
N LEU A 169 -0.48 27.79 0.47
CA LEU A 169 0.46 28.72 -0.18
C LEU A 169 -0.24 30.02 -0.58
N ALA A 170 -1.50 29.94 -1.01
CA ALA A 170 -2.33 31.12 -1.28
C ALA A 170 -2.64 31.92 0.00
N THR A 171 -2.83 31.25 1.14
CA THR A 171 -3.08 31.89 2.44
C THR A 171 -1.81 32.47 3.03
N ILE A 172 -0.64 31.81 2.91
CA ILE A 172 0.63 32.42 3.33
C ILE A 172 0.93 33.67 2.50
N ALA A 173 0.75 33.58 1.17
CA ALA A 173 0.86 34.73 0.28
C ALA A 173 -0.12 35.85 0.71
N ALA A 174 -1.40 35.55 0.93
CA ALA A 174 -2.40 36.54 1.34
C ALA A 174 -2.15 37.14 2.74
N ILE A 175 -1.75 36.33 3.73
CA ILE A 175 -1.37 36.79 5.08
C ILE A 175 -0.16 37.72 5.00
N LEU A 176 0.78 37.46 4.09
CA LEU A 176 1.94 38.30 3.84
C LEU A 176 1.66 39.44 2.83
N GLY A 177 0.41 39.61 2.39
CA GLY A 177 -0.01 40.67 1.46
C GLY A 177 0.47 40.49 0.01
N TYR A 178 0.91 39.29 -0.35
CA TYR A 178 1.49 38.96 -1.65
C TYR A 178 0.38 38.73 -2.69
N THR A 179 0.19 39.70 -3.60
CA THR A 179 -0.62 39.48 -4.81
C THR A 179 0.28 39.20 -6.02
N PRO A 180 -0.18 38.42 -7.02
CA PRO A 180 0.61 38.15 -8.22
C PRO A 180 1.08 39.39 -9.00
N ALA A 181 0.48 40.57 -8.76
CA ALA A 181 0.87 41.84 -9.36
C ALA A 181 2.16 42.43 -8.75
N ASP A 182 2.56 42.01 -7.55
CA ASP A 182 3.67 42.62 -6.79
C ASP A 182 5.01 41.87 -6.92
N ARG A 183 5.16 40.97 -7.90
CA ARG A 183 6.36 40.11 -8.02
C ARG A 183 7.67 40.85 -8.29
N ALA A 184 7.62 42.13 -8.63
CA ALA A 184 8.78 43.01 -8.63
C ALA A 184 8.29 44.46 -8.53
N CYS A 185 8.78 45.21 -7.52
CA CYS A 185 8.59 46.66 -7.37
C CYS A 185 7.28 47.18 -6.73
N GLY A 186 6.50 46.35 -6.05
CA GLY A 186 5.40 46.83 -5.21
C GLY A 186 5.90 47.65 -4.01
N THR A 187 5.29 48.81 -3.75
CA THR A 187 5.58 49.61 -2.54
C THR A 187 4.76 49.05 -1.38
N PHE A 188 5.40 48.42 -0.40
CA PHE A 188 4.73 48.02 0.83
C PHE A 188 4.36 49.25 1.66
N THR A 189 3.06 49.46 1.90
CA THR A 189 2.55 50.53 2.77
C THR A 189 1.85 49.89 3.96
N GLY A 190 2.53 49.85 5.10
CA GLY A 190 2.00 49.26 6.33
C GLY A 190 3.00 49.30 7.48
N ASN A 191 2.51 49.10 8.69
CA ASN A 191 3.35 49.07 9.89
C ASN A 191 4.09 47.72 9.95
N VAL A 192 5.43 47.74 9.97
CA VAL A 192 6.24 46.54 10.26
C VAL A 192 6.54 46.51 11.75
N THR A 193 5.79 45.71 12.50
CA THR A 193 6.03 45.50 13.93
C THR A 193 6.97 44.31 14.13
N ILE A 194 8.11 44.55 14.77
CA ILE A 194 9.09 43.51 15.10
C ILE A 194 9.16 43.40 16.62
N ALA A 195 8.63 42.31 17.15
CA ALA A 195 8.60 42.01 18.58
C ALA A 195 9.50 40.80 18.88
N PRO A 196 10.81 41.01 19.14
CA PRO A 196 11.69 39.91 19.51
C PRO A 196 11.28 39.38 20.89
N THR A 197 10.97 38.09 21.00
CA THR A 197 10.56 37.45 22.26
C THR A 197 11.75 37.01 23.13
N GLY A 198 12.82 37.82 23.15
CA GLY A 198 14.04 37.60 23.94
C GLY A 198 15.31 37.95 23.17
N GLY A 199 16.16 38.81 23.75
CA GLY A 199 17.43 39.27 23.17
C GLY A 199 17.33 40.44 22.21
N ASN A 200 18.47 40.81 21.60
CA ASN A 200 18.56 41.93 20.65
C ASN A 200 17.92 41.56 19.30
N GLY A 201 16.77 42.15 18.98
CA GLY A 201 16.17 42.07 17.64
C GLY A 201 16.95 42.95 16.65
N GLN A 202 17.31 42.40 15.49
CA GLN A 202 17.94 43.14 14.41
C GLN A 202 16.99 43.25 13.22
N VAL A 203 16.78 44.47 12.72
CA VAL A 203 16.14 44.69 11.42
C VAL A 203 17.24 44.96 10.42
N ARG A 204 17.33 44.10 9.39
CA ARG A 204 18.25 44.30 8.27
C ARG A 204 17.45 44.70 7.05
N VAL A 205 17.67 45.93 6.58
CA VAL A 205 17.08 46.42 5.34
C VAL A 205 18.21 46.55 4.32
N SER A 206 18.07 45.90 3.17
CA SER A 206 19.00 46.04 2.06
C SER A 206 18.34 46.85 0.95
N ILE A 207 18.96 47.97 0.56
CA ILE A 207 18.50 48.80 -0.54
C ILE A 207 19.66 48.92 -1.53
N GLY A 208 19.45 48.47 -2.77
CA GLY A 208 20.49 48.55 -3.82
C GLY A 208 21.77 47.79 -3.48
N GLY A 209 21.69 46.68 -2.73
CA GLY A 209 22.86 45.87 -2.33
C GLY A 209 23.61 46.38 -1.08
N THR A 210 23.21 47.51 -0.50
CA THR A 210 23.78 48.02 0.76
C THR A 210 22.89 47.63 1.94
N ASN A 211 23.47 46.95 2.93
CA ASN A 211 22.77 46.51 4.13
C ASN A 211 22.84 47.59 5.23
N TYR A 212 21.68 47.97 5.75
CA TYR A 212 21.52 48.84 6.91
C TYR A 212 21.00 48.01 8.10
N ASN A 213 21.65 48.15 9.26
CA ASN A 213 21.31 47.44 10.48
C ASN A 213 20.71 48.42 11.50
N TRP A 214 19.55 48.09 12.04
CA TRP A 214 18.98 48.78 13.21
C TRP A 214 19.09 47.93 14.46
N PHE A 215 19.53 48.55 15.56
CA PHE A 215 19.59 47.98 16.90
C PHE A 215 18.70 48.81 17.83
N ASN A 216 17.94 48.15 18.69
CA ASN A 216 17.12 48.82 19.70
C ASN A 216 17.56 48.42 21.11
N GLN A 217 18.01 49.41 21.86
CA GLN A 217 17.56 49.69 23.22
C GLN A 217 18.05 51.11 23.55
N SER A 218 17.13 52.07 23.47
CA SER A 218 17.25 53.48 23.91
C SER A 218 17.78 54.52 22.92
N GLN A 219 18.42 54.17 21.80
CA GLN A 219 18.79 55.13 20.75
C GLN A 219 18.72 54.49 19.36
N ILE A 220 18.16 55.21 18.38
CA ILE A 220 18.18 54.79 16.98
C ILE A 220 19.58 55.09 16.43
N ALA A 221 20.36 54.08 16.07
CA ALA A 221 21.68 54.27 15.49
C ALA A 221 21.72 53.87 14.01
N LEU A 222 22.27 54.74 13.16
CA LEU A 222 22.61 54.39 11.78
C LEU A 222 24.09 54.03 11.74
N ARG A 223 24.40 52.80 11.30
CA ARG A 223 25.78 52.34 11.10
C ARG A 223 26.12 52.37 9.62
N ASN A 224 27.19 53.06 9.27
CA ASN A 224 27.80 52.90 7.94
C ASN A 224 28.66 51.63 7.94
N ASN A 225 28.30 50.62 7.14
CA ASN A 225 29.02 49.35 7.11
C ASN A 225 30.37 49.42 6.37
N THR A 226 30.64 50.47 5.59
CA THR A 226 31.92 50.66 4.89
C THR A 226 32.99 51.26 5.81
N THR A 227 32.60 52.21 6.68
CA THR A 227 33.54 52.89 7.60
C THR A 227 33.43 52.42 9.04
N GLY A 228 32.36 51.68 9.39
CA GLY A 228 32.14 51.13 10.73
C GLY A 228 31.64 52.14 11.77
N VAL A 229 31.45 53.41 11.38
CA VAL A 229 31.03 54.51 12.26
C VAL A 229 29.53 54.41 12.60
N TYR A 230 29.19 54.71 13.86
CA TYR A 230 27.81 54.78 14.37
C TYR A 230 27.41 56.24 14.59
N SER A 231 26.22 56.61 14.13
CA SER A 231 25.59 57.88 14.46
C SER A 231 24.31 57.61 15.26
N TYR A 232 24.27 58.08 16.50
CA TYR A 232 23.14 57.88 17.42
C TYR A 232 22.16 59.06 17.35
N LEU A 233 20.88 58.76 17.24
CA LEU A 233 19.80 59.75 17.16
C LEU A 233 19.21 59.97 18.56
N ASN A 234 19.21 61.21 19.05
CA ASN A 234 18.57 61.59 20.30
C ASN A 234 17.08 61.88 20.10
N GLY A 235 16.25 61.55 21.09
CA GLY A 235 14.79 61.42 20.98
C GLY A 235 13.97 62.67 20.64
N ASN A 236 14.57 63.85 20.45
CA ASN A 236 13.88 65.12 20.20
C ASN A 236 14.27 65.83 18.89
N GLN A 237 14.92 65.14 17.94
CA GLN A 237 15.40 65.76 16.69
C GLN A 237 14.61 65.29 15.47
N VAL A 238 14.18 66.24 14.63
CA VAL A 238 13.54 66.00 13.33
C VAL A 238 14.62 66.02 12.24
N TRP A 239 14.68 64.98 11.42
CA TRP A 239 15.69 64.82 10.38
C TRP A 239 15.08 64.93 8.98
N LEU A 240 15.57 65.87 8.17
CA LEU A 240 15.20 66.02 6.76
C LEU A 240 16.27 65.35 5.88
N LEU A 241 15.94 64.24 5.25
CA LEU A 241 16.80 63.65 4.22
C LEU A 241 16.57 64.41 2.90
N ARG A 242 17.62 65.09 2.40
CA ARG A 242 17.64 65.63 1.04
C ARG A 242 18.58 64.79 0.18
N ASN A 243 18.18 64.57 -1.07
CA ASN A 243 18.96 63.80 -2.03
C ASN A 243 20.27 64.54 -2.34
N GLY A 244 21.43 63.88 -2.12
CA GLY A 244 22.75 64.44 -2.44
C GLY A 244 23.77 64.57 -1.29
N GLY A 245 23.43 64.16 -0.07
CA GLY A 245 24.38 64.10 1.05
C GLY A 245 23.70 64.27 2.40
N MET A 246 24.09 63.48 3.41
CA MET A 246 23.58 63.63 4.76
C MET A 246 24.22 64.87 5.41
N GLN A 247 23.48 65.95 5.55
CA GLN A 247 23.87 67.10 6.37
C GLN A 247 23.19 66.97 7.74
N ILE A 248 24.01 66.94 8.79
CA ILE A 248 23.59 66.85 10.19
C ILE A 248 23.78 68.22 10.82
N ASP A 249 22.69 68.98 10.99
CA ASP A 249 22.73 70.25 11.71
C ASP A 249 21.97 70.13 13.04
N LEU A 250 22.62 70.47 14.15
CA LEU A 250 21.99 70.56 15.46
C LEU A 250 21.34 71.94 15.62
N GLY A 251 20.02 71.99 15.75
CA GLY A 251 19.27 73.20 16.06
C GLY A 251 17.84 72.90 16.49
N ASP A 252 17.21 73.85 17.18
CA ASP A 252 15.81 73.76 17.59
C ASP A 252 14.88 74.16 16.43
N PHE A 253 13.82 73.38 16.23
CA PHE A 253 12.83 73.62 15.18
C PHE A 253 11.52 74.09 15.82
N SER A 254 11.15 75.35 15.57
CA SER A 254 9.88 75.92 16.01
C SER A 254 9.04 76.30 14.79
N MET A 255 7.85 75.70 14.65
CA MET A 255 6.86 76.13 13.67
C MET A 255 5.85 77.06 14.32
N THR A 256 5.75 78.29 13.84
CA THR A 256 4.62 79.19 14.16
C THR A 256 4.02 79.68 12.85
N GLN A 257 2.72 79.43 12.65
CA GLN A 257 1.90 79.91 11.52
C GLN A 257 2.55 79.82 10.13
N GLY A 258 2.85 78.60 9.66
CA GLY A 258 3.12 78.34 8.24
C GLY A 258 4.44 78.88 7.67
N LEU A 259 5.26 79.57 8.46
CA LEU A 259 6.64 79.91 8.11
C LEU A 259 7.62 79.00 8.88
N ILE A 260 8.51 78.36 8.14
CA ILE A 260 9.61 77.58 8.71
C ILE A 260 10.80 78.53 8.90
N ASN A 261 11.07 78.92 10.15
CA ASN A 261 12.32 79.57 10.52
C ASN A 261 13.25 78.53 11.15
N SER A 262 14.30 78.14 10.41
CA SER A 262 15.37 77.31 10.95
C SER A 262 16.54 78.22 11.37
N ILE A 263 16.83 78.30 12.67
CA ILE A 263 18.02 78.97 13.19
C ILE A 263 19.02 77.87 13.53
N PHE A 264 20.04 77.70 12.69
CA PHE A 264 21.15 76.80 12.97
C PHE A 264 22.27 77.57 13.64
N ASN A 265 22.53 77.30 14.92
CA ASN A 265 23.67 77.86 15.64
C ASN A 265 24.54 76.70 16.13
N GLY A 266 25.62 76.42 15.40
CA GLY A 266 26.63 75.46 15.80
C GLY A 266 27.67 75.21 14.70
N ASN A 267 28.93 75.04 15.10
CA ASN A 267 30.01 74.63 14.19
C ASN A 267 29.89 73.12 13.90
N GLY A 268 29.03 72.76 12.94
CA GLY A 268 28.89 71.38 12.48
C GLY A 268 30.12 70.91 11.70
N THR A 269 30.67 69.74 12.06
CA THR A 269 31.73 69.09 11.28
C THR A 269 31.11 68.37 10.08
N ARG A 270 31.53 68.76 8.88
CA ARG A 270 31.09 68.12 7.63
C ARG A 270 31.79 66.76 7.48
N ILE A 271 31.09 65.66 7.75
CA ILE A 271 31.59 64.32 7.41
C ILE A 271 31.16 64.04 5.96
N ARG A 272 32.13 63.91 5.05
CA ARG A 272 31.91 63.42 3.69
C ARG A 272 31.92 61.90 3.68
#